data_AF-K5X025-F1
#
_entry.id   AF-K5X025-F1
#
_cell.length_a   1.000
_cell.length_b   1.000
_cell.length_c   1.000
_cell.angle_alpha   90.00
_cell.angle_beta   90.00
_cell.angle_gamma   90.00
#
_symmetry.space_group_name_H-M   'P 1'
#
loop_
_entity.id
_entity.type
_entity.pdbx_description
1 polymer ?
#
loop_
_entity_poly.entity_id
_entity_poly.type
_entity_poly.pdbx_seq_one_letter_code
_entity_poly.pdbx_strand_id
1 'polypeptide(L)'
;MASLRTLILSTGERRSQRIASYLLYAQKQHLKNKVIYTRVRCVHSKPTSGDGEDHTTGAMQEIQSTSQQSSNQSRLREKTVSINTAGRNTRGEDESPGEDSKDKRSFRLRSSPLFDAILTTAVGLSIVFLGGVAYLKWYKMNVLVKIENAFTAGYDPALELELAQRYAQRHLHDNVVDGSQDFQEPGSWINDLRRKEQDIIDSIVTGKEPGGYFMLLGPKGSGKGSMILRSMKACQADGVSMCDAHPDLEVFRQRLGKALNYDYNEDSQMGLFQRRDPKEGGPGLDVERGNTLLEKVALRVSQKAGRPLVLIINKVHHFKNDESGQAMLLQLQQKAEAWAACGILTMVFTSDDYWPYNFMRKTASHMHTVSIFDLDNAEAQRAATSLRTFIGHHPIGSETTEEVVGLTGGRLSYLSKVSRSRDMVGSAKHLMNIEKQWLMSQIGLIADCDDDVMDEQKWSSCSWLLLREFVRSWKDQEEERRKAFEDGKLEAEDIPSLPLPKIPYGKCRQIMTRTDFLEDLDRLNIISIDTHLDVRPDSMLVLHAAREICEEEGFDELLDSVRERIDEIESLHRTSELTFKDLRKGDKLRLSVDKGKT
;
A
#
# COMPACT_ATOMS: atom_id res chain seq x y z
N MET A 1 31.16 -51.04 -7.89
CA MET A 1 30.02 -50.32 -7.28
C MET A 1 30.19 -49.98 -5.79
N ALA A 2 30.97 -50.72 -4.99
CA ALA A 2 31.15 -50.41 -3.56
C ALA A 2 32.02 -49.16 -3.28
N SER A 3 32.98 -48.81 -4.15
CA SER A 3 33.91 -47.69 -3.92
C SER A 3 33.31 -46.29 -4.20
N LEU A 4 32.29 -46.19 -5.06
CA LEU A 4 31.63 -44.92 -5.37
C LEU A 4 30.64 -44.45 -4.28
N ARG A 5 30.00 -45.39 -3.56
CA ARG A 5 29.10 -45.07 -2.45
C ARG A 5 29.85 -44.48 -1.24
N THR A 6 31.06 -44.96 -0.97
CA THR A 6 31.89 -44.46 0.15
C THR A 6 32.43 -43.05 -0.13
N LEU A 7 32.70 -42.71 -1.40
CA LEU A 7 33.16 -41.37 -1.79
C LEU A 7 32.05 -40.33 -1.64
N ILE A 8 30.82 -40.69 -2.05
CA ILE A 8 29.63 -39.81 -1.98
C ILE A 8 29.22 -39.55 -0.52
N LEU A 9 29.26 -40.58 0.34
CA LEU A 9 28.97 -40.44 1.77
C LEU A 9 29.99 -39.53 2.48
N SER A 10 31.29 -39.65 2.19
CA SER A 10 32.32 -38.81 2.85
C SER A 10 32.26 -37.33 2.39
N THR A 11 31.82 -37.07 1.15
CA THR A 11 31.60 -35.70 0.66
C THR A 11 30.33 -35.06 1.22
N GLY A 12 29.31 -35.87 1.56
CA GLY A 12 28.08 -35.41 2.22
C GLY A 12 28.30 -34.94 3.65
N GLU A 13 29.07 -35.71 4.45
CA GLU A 13 29.40 -35.34 5.84
C GLU A 13 30.23 -34.06 5.94
N ARG A 14 31.19 -33.84 5.04
CA ARG A 14 32.01 -32.61 5.03
C ARG A 14 31.21 -31.35 4.64
N ARG A 15 30.18 -31.49 3.80
CA ARG A 15 29.26 -30.38 3.48
C ARG A 15 28.33 -30.08 4.66
N SER A 16 27.82 -31.11 5.34
CA SER A 16 26.95 -30.95 6.50
C SER A 16 27.67 -30.29 7.68
N GLN A 17 28.93 -30.66 7.95
CA GLN A 17 29.74 -30.02 8.98
C GLN A 17 30.07 -28.54 8.68
N ARG A 18 30.24 -28.16 7.40
CA ARG A 18 30.43 -26.76 6.99
C ARG A 18 29.16 -25.92 7.14
N ILE A 19 27.99 -26.49 6.84
CA ILE A 19 26.71 -25.80 7.01
C ILE A 19 26.39 -25.63 8.50
N ALA A 20 26.64 -26.66 9.32
CA ALA A 20 26.47 -26.58 10.78
C ALA A 20 27.38 -25.53 11.43
N SER A 21 28.63 -25.39 10.97
CA SER A 21 29.56 -24.36 11.48
C SER A 21 29.18 -22.95 11.02
N TYR A 22 28.62 -22.78 9.81
CA TYR A 22 28.05 -21.49 9.37
C TYR A 22 26.79 -21.11 10.15
N LEU A 23 25.90 -22.06 10.43
CA LEU A 23 24.71 -21.82 11.25
C LEU A 23 25.07 -21.48 12.70
N LEU A 24 26.05 -22.18 13.28
CA LEU A 24 26.53 -21.87 14.64
C LEU A 24 27.20 -20.48 14.72
N TYR A 25 27.89 -20.07 13.65
CA TYR A 25 28.48 -18.73 13.53
C TYR A 25 27.39 -17.65 13.40
N ALA A 26 26.39 -17.88 12.55
CA ALA A 26 25.25 -16.97 12.40
C ALA A 26 24.45 -16.82 13.71
N GLN A 27 24.23 -17.91 14.45
CA GLN A 27 23.54 -17.90 15.74
C GLN A 27 24.36 -17.14 16.81
N LYS A 28 25.69 -17.27 16.82
CA LYS A 28 26.58 -16.48 17.70
C LYS A 28 26.56 -14.98 17.39
N GLN A 29 26.46 -14.59 16.12
CA GLN A 29 26.34 -13.17 15.73
C GLN A 29 24.97 -12.61 16.10
N HIS A 30 23.91 -13.40 15.95
CA HIS A 30 22.55 -13.00 16.33
C HIS A 30 22.41 -12.80 17.85
N LEU A 31 23.06 -13.64 18.67
CA LEU A 31 23.12 -13.49 20.13
C LEU A 31 23.94 -12.28 20.58
N LYS A 32 25.06 -11.96 19.89
CA LYS A 32 25.82 -10.73 20.17
C LYS A 32 25.03 -9.46 19.87
N ASN A 33 24.28 -9.42 18.77
CA ASN A 33 23.45 -8.27 18.42
C ASN A 33 22.24 -8.12 19.37
N LYS A 34 21.69 -9.22 19.90
CA LYS A 34 20.59 -9.17 20.88
C LYS A 34 21.04 -8.61 22.24
N VAL A 35 22.28 -8.85 22.67
CA VAL A 35 22.83 -8.30 23.94
C VAL A 35 23.10 -6.79 23.86
N ILE A 36 23.35 -6.25 22.66
CA ILE A 36 23.60 -4.81 22.45
C ILE A 36 22.30 -4.00 22.54
N TYR A 37 21.16 -4.56 22.11
CA TYR A 37 19.86 -3.88 22.15
C TYR A 37 19.16 -3.91 23.52
N THR A 38 19.52 -4.83 24.43
CA THR A 38 18.86 -4.95 25.74
C THR A 38 19.48 -4.05 26.82
N ARG A 39 20.55 -3.27 26.54
CA ARG A 39 21.25 -2.45 27.55
C ARG A 39 20.97 -0.94 27.48
N VAL A 40 20.03 -0.49 26.65
CA VAL A 40 19.62 0.92 26.55
C VAL A 40 18.10 1.03 26.66
N ARG A 41 17.57 0.94 27.89
CA ARG A 41 16.31 1.57 28.35
C ARG A 41 16.02 1.10 29.78
N CYS A 42 16.44 1.89 30.76
CA CYS A 42 15.79 1.93 32.08
C CYS A 42 16.26 3.21 32.80
N VAL A 43 15.52 4.31 32.59
CA VAL A 43 15.45 5.40 33.57
C VAL A 43 13.99 5.87 33.59
N HIS A 44 13.31 5.59 34.69
CA HIS A 44 11.99 6.11 35.04
C HIS A 44 12.09 7.60 35.37
N SER A 45 11.10 8.39 34.95
CA SER A 45 10.82 9.71 35.53
C SER A 45 9.31 9.82 35.82
N LYS A 46 8.96 9.87 37.11
CA LYS A 46 7.65 10.35 37.60
C LYS A 46 7.58 11.88 37.44
N PRO A 47 6.40 12.49 37.22
CA PRO A 47 6.23 13.92 37.45
C PRO A 47 5.70 14.17 38.88
N THR A 48 6.30 15.14 39.55
CA THR A 48 5.78 15.80 40.75
C THR A 48 5.68 17.29 40.47
N SER A 49 4.46 17.82 40.65
CA SER A 49 4.08 19.15 41.17
C SER A 49 5.11 20.26 41.29
N GLY A 50 4.74 21.48 40.87
CA GLY A 50 5.30 22.71 41.44
C GLY A 50 5.14 23.95 40.54
N ASP A 51 4.27 24.86 40.98
CA ASP A 51 4.04 26.21 40.47
C ASP A 51 5.30 27.12 40.47
N GLY A 52 5.29 28.17 39.64
CA GLY A 52 6.18 29.33 39.80
C GLY A 52 6.34 30.23 38.57
N GLU A 53 5.68 31.39 38.62
CA GLU A 53 5.90 32.70 37.97
C GLU A 53 7.38 32.97 37.51
N ASP A 54 7.75 33.77 36.50
CA ASP A 54 7.21 35.06 36.04
C ASP A 54 7.96 35.56 34.76
N HIS A 55 7.32 36.48 34.03
CA HIS A 55 7.86 37.63 33.26
C HIS A 55 8.76 37.53 31.98
N THR A 56 8.11 37.90 30.85
CA THR A 56 8.44 38.98 29.86
C THR A 56 9.56 38.90 28.80
N THR A 57 9.11 39.20 27.56
CA THR A 57 9.68 40.04 26.48
C THR A 57 10.93 39.59 25.67
N GLY A 58 10.66 39.29 24.39
CA GLY A 58 11.28 39.85 23.17
C GLY A 58 12.78 40.15 23.10
N ALA A 59 13.46 39.55 22.12
CA ALA A 59 14.23 40.25 21.08
C ALA A 59 15.03 39.26 20.20
N MET A 60 15.12 39.61 18.92
CA MET A 60 16.10 39.10 17.95
C MET A 60 17.54 39.30 18.46
N GLN A 61 18.44 38.36 18.19
CA GLN A 61 19.69 38.64 17.48
C GLN A 61 20.51 37.38 17.17
N GLU A 62 21.06 37.37 15.96
CA GLU A 62 22.23 36.61 15.54
C GLU A 62 23.41 36.81 16.53
N ILE A 63 24.30 35.83 16.64
CA ILE A 63 25.74 35.99 16.36
C ILE A 63 26.47 34.64 16.46
N GLN A 64 27.45 34.53 15.57
CA GLN A 64 28.43 33.48 15.35
C GLN A 64 29.37 33.19 16.54
N SER A 65 29.95 31.98 16.48
CA SER A 65 31.30 31.59 16.97
C SER A 65 31.53 31.63 18.50
N THR A 66 32.19 30.67 19.15
CA THR A 66 33.57 30.23 18.88
C THR A 66 33.92 28.99 19.73
N SER A 67 34.88 28.23 19.21
CA SER A 67 35.67 27.10 19.74
C SER A 67 36.07 27.05 21.23
N GLN A 68 36.25 25.82 21.76
CA GLN A 68 37.50 25.31 22.40
C GLN A 68 37.31 23.81 22.76
N GLN A 69 37.97 22.88 22.04
CA GLN A 69 39.20 22.17 22.43
C GLN A 69 39.16 21.40 23.77
N SER A 70 39.18 20.07 23.67
CA SER A 70 40.18 19.27 24.39
C SER A 70 40.50 17.98 23.62
N SER A 71 41.81 17.72 23.59
CA SER A 71 42.54 16.69 22.88
C SER A 71 42.47 15.31 23.56
N ASN A 72 42.52 14.24 22.77
CA ASN A 72 43.42 13.11 23.08
C ASN A 72 43.74 12.29 21.82
N GLN A 73 45.04 12.23 21.52
CA GLN A 73 45.65 11.35 20.51
C GLN A 73 45.68 9.89 21.00
N SER A 74 45.51 8.91 20.11
CA SER A 74 46.60 8.00 19.71
C SER A 74 46.18 6.86 18.75
N ARG A 75 46.82 6.88 17.57
CA ARG A 75 47.55 5.80 16.86
C ARG A 75 46.85 4.63 16.11
N LEU A 76 47.30 4.53 14.83
CA LEU A 76 47.55 3.37 13.94
C LEU A 76 46.32 2.83 13.18
N ARG A 77 46.34 2.54 11.86
CA ARG A 77 47.39 2.41 10.84
C ARG A 77 46.69 2.36 9.46
N GLU A 78 47.04 3.22 8.51
CA GLU A 78 46.66 3.09 7.09
C GLU A 78 47.78 2.35 6.32
N LYS A 79 47.38 1.42 5.45
CA LYS A 79 48.26 0.77 4.46
C LYS A 79 47.95 1.36 3.09
N THR A 80 48.87 2.15 2.57
CA THR A 80 48.93 2.54 1.16
C THR A 80 50.02 1.72 0.50
N VAL A 81 49.68 0.94 -0.53
CA VAL A 81 50.65 0.20 -1.35
C VAL A 81 50.99 1.06 -2.55
N SER A 82 52.22 1.56 -2.59
CA SER A 82 52.89 2.09 -3.76
C SER A 82 53.91 1.05 -4.25
N ILE A 83 53.91 0.76 -5.55
CA ILE A 83 54.94 -0.07 -6.19
C ILE A 83 55.80 0.86 -7.05
N ASN A 84 57.03 1.07 -6.58
CA ASN A 84 58.15 1.55 -7.39
C ASN A 84 58.81 0.37 -8.11
N THR A 85 59.35 0.59 -9.30
CA THR A 85 60.51 -0.18 -9.76
C THR A 85 61.44 0.74 -10.54
N ALA A 86 62.66 0.88 -10.01
CA ALA A 86 63.77 1.63 -10.59
C ALA A 86 64.72 0.69 -11.34
N GLY A 87 65.16 1.15 -12.50
CA GLY A 87 66.56 1.19 -12.97
C GLY A 87 67.43 -0.07 -12.97
N ARG A 88 67.93 -0.42 -14.16
CA ARG A 88 69.28 -0.99 -14.32
C ARG A 88 69.94 -0.45 -15.59
N ASN A 89 71.13 0.13 -15.40
CA ASN A 89 72.06 0.63 -16.42
C ASN A 89 72.67 -0.50 -17.26
N THR A 90 72.96 -0.22 -18.53
CA THR A 90 74.25 -0.53 -19.16
C THR A 90 74.62 0.56 -20.17
N ARG A 91 75.92 0.85 -20.25
CA ARG A 91 76.59 1.89 -21.04
C ARG A 91 77.53 1.17 -22.02
N GLY A 92 77.67 1.65 -23.25
CA GLY A 92 78.60 1.17 -24.27
C GLY A 92 78.65 2.18 -25.43
N GLU A 93 79.84 2.39 -25.99
CA GLU A 93 80.36 3.60 -26.64
C GLU A 93 80.19 3.70 -28.18
N ASP A 94 80.29 4.95 -28.66
CA ASP A 94 80.90 5.51 -29.89
C ASP A 94 80.93 4.78 -31.25
N GLU A 95 80.44 5.46 -32.32
CA GLU A 95 81.21 5.99 -33.47
C GLU A 95 80.28 6.50 -34.61
N SER A 96 80.75 7.51 -35.37
CA SER A 96 80.08 8.15 -36.54
C SER A 96 80.56 7.53 -37.89
N PRO A 97 80.31 8.14 -39.08
CA PRO A 97 79.08 8.22 -39.87
C PRO A 97 79.24 7.59 -41.29
N GLY A 98 78.16 7.34 -42.05
CA GLY A 98 78.29 6.90 -43.46
C GLY A 98 76.99 6.68 -44.25
N GLU A 99 76.75 7.62 -45.16
CA GLU A 99 76.12 7.58 -46.50
C GLU A 99 74.95 6.65 -46.91
N ASP A 100 73.94 7.34 -47.46
CA ASP A 100 73.17 7.06 -48.69
C ASP A 100 72.49 5.69 -48.91
N SER A 101 71.14 5.72 -48.98
CA SER A 101 70.46 5.94 -50.27
C SER A 101 68.95 5.70 -50.24
N LYS A 102 68.25 6.57 -50.98
CA LYS A 102 67.01 6.35 -51.74
C LYS A 102 65.66 6.21 -51.02
N ASP A 103 64.98 7.36 -51.04
CA ASP A 103 63.75 7.57 -51.83
C ASP A 103 62.46 6.86 -51.37
N LYS A 104 61.72 7.50 -50.46
CA LYS A 104 60.25 7.49 -50.49
C LYS A 104 59.71 8.91 -50.31
N ARG A 105 59.01 9.33 -51.35
CA ARG A 105 58.36 10.63 -51.55
C ARG A 105 57.57 11.08 -50.32
N SER A 106 57.98 12.24 -49.83
CA SER A 106 57.30 13.07 -48.88
C SER A 106 55.98 13.63 -49.44
N PHE A 107 54.83 13.23 -48.88
CA PHE A 107 53.78 14.21 -48.59
C PHE A 107 54.16 14.87 -47.26
N ARG A 108 55.15 15.78 -47.30
CA ARG A 108 55.37 16.73 -46.20
C ARG A 108 54.44 17.91 -46.46
N LEU A 109 53.19 17.80 -46.00
CA LEU A 109 52.59 19.02 -45.43
C LEU A 109 53.61 19.52 -44.40
N ARG A 110 53.98 20.80 -44.45
CA ARG A 110 54.74 21.42 -43.36
C ARG A 110 53.85 21.40 -42.13
N SER A 111 53.77 20.27 -41.43
CA SER A 111 53.15 20.21 -40.12
C SER A 111 54.12 20.88 -39.16
N SER A 112 53.72 22.06 -38.68
CA SER A 112 54.28 22.49 -37.41
C SER A 112 53.91 21.41 -36.39
N PRO A 113 54.80 21.07 -35.44
CA PRO A 113 54.47 20.15 -34.34
C PRO A 113 53.19 20.55 -33.60
N LEU A 114 52.87 21.85 -33.63
CA LEU A 114 51.62 22.44 -33.16
C LEU A 114 50.40 22.01 -34.00
N PHE A 115 50.49 21.94 -35.33
CA PHE A 115 49.39 21.51 -36.19
C PHE A 115 49.09 20.01 -36.01
N ASP A 116 50.11 19.17 -35.90
CA ASP A 116 49.91 17.73 -35.64
C ASP A 116 49.35 17.49 -34.22
N ALA A 117 49.78 18.27 -33.23
CA ALA A 117 49.20 18.24 -31.88
C ALA A 117 47.72 18.71 -31.88
N ILE A 118 47.40 19.81 -32.56
CA ILE A 118 46.03 20.31 -32.70
C ILE A 118 45.15 19.29 -33.42
N LEU A 119 45.63 18.69 -34.52
CA LEU A 119 44.89 17.69 -35.28
C LEU A 119 44.61 16.44 -34.44
N THR A 120 45.61 15.94 -33.71
CA THR A 120 45.46 14.78 -32.82
C THR A 120 44.46 15.04 -31.70
N THR A 121 44.51 16.25 -31.11
CA THR A 121 43.58 16.67 -30.05
C THR A 121 42.16 16.84 -30.60
N ALA A 122 42.02 17.39 -31.80
CA ALA A 122 40.72 17.56 -32.47
C ALA A 122 40.09 16.22 -32.87
N VAL A 123 40.89 15.26 -33.36
CA VAL A 123 40.42 13.90 -33.65
C VAL A 123 40.03 13.18 -32.36
N GLY A 124 40.83 13.30 -31.30
CA GLY A 124 40.52 12.76 -29.98
C GLY A 124 39.20 13.30 -29.42
N LEU A 125 39.02 14.63 -29.44
CA LEU A 125 37.78 15.30 -29.03
C LEU A 125 36.59 14.88 -29.89
N SER A 126 36.78 14.72 -31.20
CA SER A 126 35.72 14.29 -32.12
C SER A 126 35.26 12.87 -31.83
N ILE A 127 36.18 11.94 -31.57
CA ILE A 127 35.86 10.55 -31.19
C ILE A 127 35.13 10.51 -29.85
N VAL A 128 35.58 11.30 -28.86
CA VAL A 128 34.92 11.39 -27.54
C VAL A 128 33.51 11.97 -27.69
N PHE A 129 33.35 13.02 -28.50
CA PHE A 129 32.05 13.64 -28.74
C PHE A 129 31.08 12.68 -29.45
N LEU A 130 31.51 12.05 -30.55
CA LEU A 130 30.70 11.07 -31.28
C LEU A 130 30.37 9.84 -30.42
N GLY A 131 31.35 9.35 -29.65
CA GLY A 131 31.15 8.28 -28.68
C GLY A 131 30.14 8.66 -27.60
N GLY A 132 30.21 9.88 -27.08
CA GLY A 132 29.24 10.42 -26.11
C GLY A 132 27.83 10.51 -26.68
N VAL A 133 27.66 11.01 -27.91
CA VAL A 133 26.34 11.10 -28.58
C VAL A 133 25.78 9.71 -28.87
N ALA A 134 26.60 8.77 -29.35
CA ALA A 134 26.20 7.39 -29.61
C ALA A 134 25.78 6.68 -28.32
N TYR A 135 26.56 6.83 -27.25
CA TYR A 135 26.24 6.29 -25.93
C TYR A 135 24.92 6.85 -25.40
N LEU A 136 24.72 8.17 -25.46
CA LEU A 136 23.47 8.82 -25.04
C LEU A 136 22.25 8.28 -25.79
N LYS A 137 22.38 8.11 -27.11
CA LYS A 137 21.30 7.60 -27.95
C LYS A 137 21.00 6.13 -27.65
N TRP A 138 22.04 5.30 -27.55
CA TRP A 138 21.91 3.89 -27.17
C TRP A 138 21.27 3.75 -25.80
N TYR A 139 21.72 4.53 -24.82
CA TYR A 139 21.21 4.53 -23.46
C TYR A 139 19.72 4.90 -23.40
N LYS A 140 19.32 6.01 -24.05
CA LYS A 140 17.89 6.39 -24.14
C LYS A 140 17.04 5.31 -24.80
N MET A 141 17.57 4.64 -25.83
CA MET A 141 16.87 3.52 -26.47
C MET A 141 16.75 2.33 -25.52
N ASN A 142 17.82 2.01 -24.79
CA ASN A 142 17.84 0.89 -23.85
C ASN A 142 16.82 1.06 -22.73
N VAL A 143 16.67 2.28 -22.17
CA VAL A 143 15.64 2.57 -21.15
C VAL A 143 14.24 2.35 -21.72
N LEU A 144 13.96 2.82 -22.94
CA LEU A 144 12.66 2.58 -23.57
C LEU A 144 12.39 1.10 -23.86
N VAL A 145 13.42 0.32 -24.19
CA VAL A 145 13.31 -1.14 -24.39
C VAL A 145 13.07 -1.86 -23.06
N LYS A 146 13.71 -1.44 -21.96
CA LYS A 146 13.42 -2.00 -20.63
C LYS A 146 11.95 -1.83 -20.24
N ILE A 147 11.41 -0.63 -20.44
CA ILE A 147 9.99 -0.34 -20.17
C ILE A 147 9.09 -1.14 -21.13
N GLU A 148 9.43 -1.27 -22.41
CA GLU A 148 8.69 -2.10 -23.37
C GLU A 148 8.65 -3.58 -22.93
N ASN A 149 9.78 -4.11 -22.46
CA ASN A 149 9.86 -5.47 -21.91
C ASN A 149 8.98 -5.65 -20.67
N ALA A 150 8.70 -4.58 -19.92
CA ALA A 150 7.86 -4.63 -18.73
C ALA A 150 6.40 -5.03 -19.02
N PHE A 151 5.97 -4.95 -20.28
CA PHE A 151 4.63 -5.32 -20.75
C PHE A 151 4.66 -6.54 -21.67
N THR A 152 5.78 -7.27 -21.75
CA THR A 152 5.88 -8.48 -22.57
C THR A 152 5.39 -9.70 -21.81
N ALA A 153 4.80 -10.65 -22.53
CA ALA A 153 4.27 -11.88 -21.94
C ALA A 153 5.30 -12.58 -21.03
N GLY A 154 4.88 -12.91 -19.82
CA GLY A 154 5.68 -13.61 -18.82
C GLY A 154 6.58 -12.71 -17.95
N TYR A 155 6.72 -11.42 -18.28
CA TYR A 155 7.44 -10.47 -17.43
C TYR A 155 6.46 -9.78 -16.49
N ASP A 156 6.24 -10.34 -15.31
CA ASP A 156 5.63 -9.62 -14.20
C ASP A 156 6.25 -10.06 -12.87
N PRO A 157 7.11 -9.22 -12.25
CA PRO A 157 7.69 -9.51 -10.94
C PRO A 157 6.64 -9.74 -9.85
N ALA A 158 5.48 -9.07 -9.91
CA ALA A 158 4.40 -9.24 -8.93
C ALA A 158 3.75 -10.62 -9.08
N LEU A 159 3.45 -11.04 -10.31
CA LEU A 159 2.95 -12.39 -10.61
C LEU A 159 3.97 -13.47 -10.26
N GLU A 160 5.26 -13.27 -10.55
CA GLU A 160 6.32 -14.22 -10.21
C GLU A 160 6.52 -14.34 -8.70
N LEU A 161 6.51 -13.23 -7.96
CA LEU A 161 6.54 -13.24 -6.49
C LEU A 161 5.31 -13.94 -5.92
N GLU A 162 4.12 -13.69 -6.47
CA GLU A 162 2.90 -14.35 -6.03
C GLU A 162 2.97 -15.86 -6.31
N LEU A 163 3.43 -16.27 -7.49
CA LEU A 163 3.66 -17.67 -7.83
C LEU A 163 4.71 -18.28 -6.88
N ALA A 164 5.82 -17.60 -6.61
CA ALA A 164 6.88 -18.05 -5.71
C ALA A 164 6.41 -18.18 -4.26
N GLN A 165 5.60 -17.25 -3.76
CA GLN A 165 4.96 -17.34 -2.45
C GLN A 165 4.05 -18.57 -2.36
N ARG A 166 3.27 -18.85 -3.41
CA ARG A 166 2.43 -20.06 -3.49
C ARG A 166 3.29 -21.34 -3.45
N TYR A 167 4.44 -21.36 -4.11
CA TYR A 167 5.38 -22.50 -4.06
C TYR A 167 6.01 -22.68 -2.67
N ALA A 168 6.49 -21.60 -2.05
CA ALA A 168 7.10 -21.64 -0.73
C ALA A 168 6.12 -22.14 0.36
N GLN A 169 4.85 -21.72 0.28
CA GLN A 169 3.81 -22.11 1.24
C GLN A 169 3.35 -23.57 1.08
N ARG A 170 3.33 -24.14 -0.13
CA ARG A 170 3.08 -25.58 -0.32
C ARG A 170 4.10 -26.47 0.39
N HIS A 171 5.36 -26.04 0.47
CA HIS A 171 6.43 -26.81 1.12
C HIS A 171 6.46 -26.68 2.64
N LEU A 172 5.88 -25.61 3.22
CA LEU A 172 5.79 -25.44 4.66
C LEU A 172 4.62 -26.23 5.28
N HIS A 173 3.58 -26.53 4.48
CA HIS A 173 2.34 -27.13 4.96
C HIS A 173 2.39 -28.65 5.17
N ASP A 174 3.49 -29.32 4.83
CA ASP A 174 3.69 -30.74 5.11
C ASP A 174 4.18 -31.01 6.55
N ASN A 175 4.53 -29.98 7.36
CA ASN A 175 5.21 -30.21 8.64
C ASN A 175 4.77 -29.39 9.86
N VAL A 176 3.76 -28.52 9.82
CA VAL A 176 3.35 -27.78 11.05
C VAL A 176 1.84 -27.66 11.18
N VAL A 177 1.30 -28.42 12.12
CA VAL A 177 0.07 -28.07 12.86
C VAL A 177 0.51 -27.07 13.92
N ASP A 178 0.01 -25.83 13.85
CA ASP A 178 -0.40 -24.96 14.97
C ASP A 178 -0.17 -23.44 14.71
N GLY A 179 -1.21 -22.64 14.98
CA GLY A 179 -1.08 -21.41 15.79
C GLY A 179 -0.66 -20.06 15.21
N SER A 180 -0.22 -19.87 13.96
CA SER A 180 0.19 -18.53 13.48
C SER A 180 -0.77 -17.94 12.43
N GLN A 181 -1.53 -16.94 12.88
CA GLN A 181 -2.34 -16.04 12.06
C GLN A 181 -1.43 -15.18 11.16
N ASP A 182 -1.44 -15.45 9.86
CA ASP A 182 -1.07 -14.44 8.86
C ASP A 182 -2.03 -14.56 7.68
N PHE A 183 -2.44 -13.41 7.14
CA PHE A 183 -3.44 -13.25 6.09
C PHE A 183 -3.02 -13.99 4.81
N GLN A 184 -3.49 -15.23 4.68
CA GLN A 184 -3.14 -16.09 3.56
C GLN A 184 -4.22 -16.00 2.47
N GLU A 185 -3.90 -15.30 1.38
CA GLU A 185 -4.80 -15.09 0.23
C GLU A 185 -5.30 -16.41 -0.40
N PRO A 186 -6.48 -16.41 -1.05
CA PRO A 186 -7.13 -17.65 -1.48
C PRO A 186 -6.56 -18.12 -2.82
N GLY A 187 -5.70 -19.14 -2.78
CA GLY A 187 -5.02 -19.69 -3.97
C GLY A 187 -5.89 -20.58 -4.85
N SER A 188 -5.72 -20.47 -6.18
CA SER A 188 -6.14 -21.40 -7.25
C SER A 188 -7.63 -21.74 -7.43
N TRP A 189 -8.43 -21.96 -6.39
CA TRP A 189 -9.87 -22.27 -6.49
C TRP A 189 -10.72 -21.06 -6.91
N ILE A 190 -10.25 -19.83 -6.65
CA ILE A 190 -10.88 -18.62 -7.20
C ILE A 190 -10.92 -18.69 -8.73
N ASN A 191 -10.01 -19.44 -9.38
CA ASN A 191 -10.04 -19.65 -10.83
C ASN A 191 -11.24 -20.48 -11.30
N ASP A 192 -11.92 -21.22 -10.41
CA ASP A 192 -13.11 -21.98 -10.76
C ASP A 192 -14.39 -21.18 -10.48
N LEU A 193 -14.35 -20.24 -9.54
CA LEU A 193 -15.46 -19.32 -9.26
C LEU A 193 -15.43 -18.12 -10.23
N ARG A 194 -16.07 -18.26 -11.40
CA ARG A 194 -16.24 -17.16 -12.36
C ARG A 194 -17.37 -16.24 -11.87
N ARG A 195 -17.03 -14.99 -11.54
CA ARG A 195 -17.98 -13.97 -11.09
C ARG A 195 -18.60 -13.22 -12.26
N LYS A 196 -19.71 -12.52 -12.02
CA LYS A 196 -20.43 -11.70 -13.01
C LYS A 196 -19.52 -10.61 -13.60
N GLU A 197 -18.66 -10.02 -12.77
CA GLU A 197 -17.73 -8.95 -13.15
C GLU A 197 -16.48 -9.46 -13.87
N GLN A 198 -16.18 -10.76 -13.84
CA GLN A 198 -14.93 -11.30 -14.35
C GLN A 198 -14.77 -11.06 -15.86
N ASP A 199 -15.85 -11.14 -16.64
CA ASP A 199 -15.79 -10.95 -18.10
C ASP A 199 -15.41 -9.50 -18.45
N ILE A 200 -15.90 -8.54 -17.67
CA ILE A 200 -15.57 -7.12 -17.82
C ILE A 200 -14.10 -6.89 -17.43
N ILE A 201 -13.65 -7.46 -16.31
CA ILE A 201 -12.25 -7.34 -15.86
C ILE A 201 -11.30 -8.00 -16.86
N ASP A 202 -11.64 -9.17 -17.41
CA ASP A 202 -10.88 -9.84 -18.45
C ASP A 202 -10.78 -8.96 -19.71
N SER A 203 -11.87 -8.30 -20.12
CA SER A 203 -11.87 -7.35 -21.26
C SER A 203 -10.94 -6.16 -21.01
N ILE A 204 -11.01 -5.56 -19.82
CA ILE A 204 -10.18 -4.42 -19.41
C ILE A 204 -8.70 -4.81 -19.38
N VAL A 205 -8.36 -5.89 -18.67
CA VAL A 205 -6.97 -6.34 -18.48
C VAL A 205 -6.35 -6.80 -19.79
N THR A 206 -7.13 -7.36 -20.72
CA THR A 206 -6.61 -7.73 -22.04
C THR A 206 -6.46 -6.55 -23.01
N GLY A 207 -6.86 -5.34 -22.62
CA GLY A 207 -6.78 -4.12 -23.42
C GLY A 207 -7.83 -4.03 -24.53
N LYS A 208 -8.98 -4.71 -24.40
CA LYS A 208 -10.06 -4.67 -25.42
C LYS A 208 -10.97 -3.46 -25.32
N GLU A 209 -10.96 -2.77 -24.18
CA GLU A 209 -11.74 -1.56 -23.92
C GLU A 209 -10.87 -0.29 -24.03
N PRO A 210 -10.68 0.27 -25.24
CA PRO A 210 -9.96 1.54 -25.41
C PRO A 210 -10.84 2.73 -25.02
N GLY A 211 -10.22 3.90 -24.81
CA GLY A 211 -10.95 5.17 -24.64
C GLY A 211 -11.38 5.49 -23.20
N GLY A 212 -11.09 4.62 -22.23
CA GLY A 212 -11.42 4.80 -20.83
C GLY A 212 -10.33 4.30 -19.88
N TYR A 213 -10.38 4.75 -18.64
CA TYR A 213 -9.63 4.20 -17.52
C TYR A 213 -10.60 3.77 -16.41
N PHE A 214 -10.21 2.81 -15.59
CA PHE A 214 -11.14 2.10 -14.72
C PHE A 214 -10.82 2.28 -13.25
N MET A 215 -11.86 2.39 -12.41
CA MET A 215 -11.78 2.32 -10.95
C MET A 215 -12.57 1.10 -10.48
N LEU A 216 -11.88 0.11 -9.91
CA LEU A 216 -12.50 -1.04 -9.25
C LEU A 216 -12.73 -0.67 -7.79
N LEU A 217 -13.99 -0.46 -7.41
CA LEU A 217 -14.38 -0.07 -6.06
C LEU A 217 -15.07 -1.23 -5.36
N GLY A 218 -14.82 -1.43 -4.07
CA GLY A 218 -15.60 -2.34 -3.25
C GLY A 218 -14.90 -2.65 -1.95
N PRO A 219 -15.57 -3.26 -0.96
CA PRO A 219 -15.00 -3.52 0.36
C PRO A 219 -13.71 -4.36 0.35
N LYS A 220 -12.92 -4.29 1.42
CA LYS A 220 -11.71 -5.10 1.59
C LYS A 220 -12.05 -6.59 1.60
N GLY A 221 -11.31 -7.39 0.82
CA GLY A 221 -11.51 -8.84 0.75
C GLY A 221 -12.70 -9.29 -0.11
N SER A 222 -13.31 -8.38 -0.88
CA SER A 222 -14.30 -8.69 -1.92
C SER A 222 -13.72 -9.39 -3.15
N GLY A 223 -12.39 -9.54 -3.28
CA GLY A 223 -11.75 -10.31 -4.36
C GLY A 223 -11.27 -9.51 -5.58
N LYS A 224 -11.23 -8.17 -5.51
CA LYS A 224 -10.77 -7.29 -6.62
C LYS A 224 -9.38 -7.67 -7.16
N GLY A 225 -8.39 -7.75 -6.26
CA GLY A 225 -7.02 -8.14 -6.63
C GLY A 225 -6.96 -9.55 -7.21
N SER A 226 -7.70 -10.50 -6.64
CA SER A 226 -7.75 -11.87 -7.15
C SER A 226 -8.35 -11.96 -8.57
N MET A 227 -9.35 -11.14 -8.91
CA MET A 227 -9.90 -11.08 -10.26
C MET A 227 -8.92 -10.49 -11.28
N ILE A 228 -8.17 -9.45 -10.88
CA ILE A 228 -7.08 -8.89 -11.71
C ILE A 228 -6.01 -9.95 -11.97
N LEU A 229 -5.50 -10.58 -10.91
CA LEU A 229 -4.43 -11.58 -11.01
C LEU A 229 -4.85 -12.78 -11.87
N ARG A 230 -6.12 -13.19 -11.76
CA ARG A 230 -6.70 -14.22 -12.63
C ARG A 230 -6.66 -13.81 -14.10
N SER A 231 -7.06 -12.58 -14.41
CA SER A 231 -7.06 -12.03 -15.76
C SER A 231 -5.63 -11.95 -16.32
N MET A 232 -4.69 -11.44 -15.52
CA MET A 232 -3.28 -11.36 -15.87
C MET A 232 -2.67 -12.74 -16.13
N LYS A 233 -3.00 -13.73 -15.30
CA LYS A 233 -2.56 -15.11 -15.51
C LYS A 233 -3.13 -15.70 -16.80
N ALA A 234 -4.40 -15.41 -17.12
CA ALA A 234 -5.04 -15.90 -18.34
C ALA A 234 -4.41 -15.31 -19.61
N CYS A 235 -4.00 -14.05 -19.59
CA CYS A 235 -3.27 -13.41 -20.69
C CYS A 235 -1.74 -13.50 -20.60
N GLN A 236 -1.20 -14.24 -19.61
CA GLN A 236 0.25 -14.33 -19.33
C GLN A 236 0.93 -12.96 -19.14
N ALA A 237 0.21 -11.98 -18.57
CA ALA A 237 0.65 -10.59 -18.42
C ALA A 237 1.03 -9.89 -19.74
N ASP A 238 0.56 -10.39 -20.88
CA ASP A 238 0.83 -9.79 -22.18
C ASP A 238 0.12 -8.44 -22.34
N GLY A 239 0.91 -7.37 -22.44
CA GLY A 239 0.45 -5.99 -22.52
C GLY A 239 0.05 -5.37 -21.17
N VAL A 240 0.33 -6.04 -20.05
CA VAL A 240 -0.12 -5.64 -18.70
C VAL A 240 1.04 -5.54 -17.73
N SER A 241 1.06 -4.47 -16.93
CA SER A 241 1.94 -4.35 -15.77
C SER A 241 1.15 -3.87 -14.55
N MET A 242 1.57 -4.30 -13.35
CA MET A 242 0.87 -4.00 -12.10
C MET A 242 1.83 -3.55 -11.00
N CYS A 243 1.38 -2.60 -10.18
CA CYS A 243 2.06 -2.22 -8.94
C CYS A 243 1.04 -1.94 -7.81
N ASP A 244 1.50 -2.06 -6.56
CA ASP A 244 0.71 -1.71 -5.38
C ASP A 244 1.05 -0.30 -4.88
N ALA A 245 0.03 0.52 -4.62
CA ALA A 245 0.17 1.79 -3.92
C ALA A 245 0.68 1.60 -2.49
N HIS A 246 1.25 2.67 -1.92
CA HIS A 246 1.82 2.66 -0.59
C HIS A 246 1.66 4.03 0.09
N PRO A 247 1.50 4.10 1.43
CA PRO A 247 1.39 5.37 2.15
C PRO A 247 2.64 6.26 2.06
N ASP A 248 3.81 5.64 1.89
CA ASP A 248 5.06 6.32 1.58
C ASP A 248 5.27 6.40 0.06
N LEU A 249 5.33 7.63 -0.45
CA LEU A 249 5.49 7.92 -1.88
C LEU A 249 6.85 7.50 -2.43
N GLU A 250 7.90 7.41 -1.61
CA GLU A 250 9.20 6.88 -2.04
C GLU A 250 9.13 5.38 -2.31
N VAL A 251 8.41 4.66 -1.47
CA VAL A 251 8.15 3.23 -1.67
C VAL A 251 7.25 3.03 -2.89
N PHE A 252 6.22 3.87 -3.07
CA PHE A 252 5.40 3.82 -4.27
C PHE A 252 6.23 4.08 -5.54
N ARG A 253 7.09 5.10 -5.53
CA ARG A 253 8.04 5.37 -6.62
C ARG A 253 8.82 4.11 -6.97
N GLN A 254 9.45 3.46 -6.00
CA GLN A 254 10.22 2.23 -6.25
C GLN A 254 9.37 1.07 -6.80
N ARG A 255 8.14 0.89 -6.31
CA ARG A 255 7.21 -0.16 -6.78
C ARG A 255 6.78 0.08 -8.22
N LEU A 256 6.43 1.33 -8.57
CA LEU A 256 6.12 1.71 -9.95
C LEU A 256 7.35 1.51 -10.85
N GLY A 257 8.54 1.87 -10.37
CA GLY A 257 9.80 1.63 -11.10
C GLY A 257 9.99 0.16 -11.44
N LYS A 258 9.85 -0.73 -10.45
CA LYS A 258 9.95 -2.18 -10.66
C LYS A 258 8.90 -2.70 -11.67
N ALA A 259 7.66 -2.24 -11.55
CA ALA A 259 6.59 -2.61 -12.48
C ALA A 259 6.87 -2.14 -13.91
N LEU A 260 7.52 -1.00 -14.07
CA LEU A 260 7.93 -0.46 -15.37
C LEU A 260 9.34 -0.92 -15.80
N ASN A 261 10.01 -1.79 -15.05
CA ASN A 261 11.42 -2.15 -15.25
C ASN A 261 12.34 -0.91 -15.42
N TYR A 262 12.13 0.07 -14.56
CA TYR A 262 12.77 1.39 -14.58
C TYR A 262 13.38 1.73 -13.21
N ASP A 263 14.69 1.99 -13.21
CA ASP A 263 15.44 2.31 -11.99
C ASP A 263 15.70 3.81 -11.90
N TYR A 264 14.88 4.54 -11.13
CA TYR A 264 14.99 6.01 -11.00
C TYR A 264 16.39 6.51 -10.60
N ASN A 265 17.10 5.76 -9.74
CA ASN A 265 18.41 6.17 -9.22
C ASN A 265 19.57 5.79 -10.16
N GLU A 266 19.50 4.63 -10.82
CA GLU A 266 20.58 4.14 -11.69
C GLU A 266 20.44 4.66 -13.11
N ASP A 267 19.22 4.92 -13.58
CA ASP A 267 18.99 5.53 -14.88
C ASP A 267 19.21 7.06 -14.89
N SER A 268 19.52 7.65 -13.73
CA SER A 268 20.07 9.01 -13.62
C SER A 268 21.60 9.06 -13.76
N GLN A 269 22.29 7.91 -13.92
CA GLN A 269 23.75 7.82 -14.03
C GLN A 269 24.31 8.33 -15.37
N MET A 270 24.02 9.58 -15.69
CA MET A 270 24.96 10.50 -16.32
C MET A 270 26.09 10.93 -15.36
N GLY A 271 26.17 10.31 -14.17
CA GLY A 271 26.96 10.74 -13.00
C GLY A 271 28.48 10.75 -13.12
N LEU A 272 29.07 10.33 -14.26
CA LEU A 272 30.49 10.60 -14.51
C LEU A 272 30.73 12.05 -14.99
N PHE A 273 29.71 12.73 -15.54
CA PHE A 273 29.85 14.07 -16.12
C PHE A 273 28.72 15.05 -15.77
N GLN A 274 27.66 14.61 -15.08
CA GLN A 274 26.64 15.51 -14.52
C GLN A 274 26.79 15.60 -13.01
N ARG A 275 27.03 16.81 -12.50
CA ARG A 275 26.74 17.13 -11.10
C ARG A 275 25.27 16.79 -10.87
N ARG A 276 24.96 16.09 -9.78
CA ARG A 276 23.57 15.93 -9.32
C ARG A 276 22.93 17.32 -9.31
N ASP A 277 21.81 17.48 -10.00
CA ASP A 277 21.05 18.72 -9.91
C ASP A 277 20.70 18.91 -8.42
N PRO A 278 20.97 20.09 -7.82
CA PRO A 278 20.68 20.35 -6.41
C PRO A 278 19.17 20.32 -6.07
N LYS A 279 18.33 20.09 -7.08
CA LYS A 279 16.88 19.86 -6.99
C LYS A 279 16.57 18.44 -7.48
N GLU A 280 17.04 17.42 -6.76
CA GLU A 280 16.45 16.08 -6.91
C GLU A 280 14.95 16.23 -6.63
N GLY A 281 14.14 16.10 -7.69
CA GLY A 281 12.70 16.21 -7.55
C GLY A 281 12.21 15.06 -6.70
N GLY A 282 11.35 15.34 -5.73
CA GLY A 282 10.74 14.32 -4.89
C GLY A 282 9.96 13.27 -5.71
N PRO A 283 9.33 12.31 -5.04
CA PRO A 283 8.80 11.11 -5.69
C PRO A 283 7.77 11.40 -6.79
N GLY A 284 6.99 12.48 -6.68
CA GLY A 284 6.06 12.91 -7.74
C GLY A 284 6.73 13.26 -9.08
N LEU A 285 7.86 13.98 -9.05
CA LEU A 285 8.57 14.35 -10.28
C LEU A 285 9.21 13.13 -10.95
N ASP A 286 9.76 12.23 -10.15
CA ASP A 286 10.32 10.99 -10.65
C ASP A 286 9.24 10.11 -11.30
N VAL A 287 8.10 9.91 -10.64
CA VAL A 287 6.93 9.24 -11.22
C VAL A 287 6.50 9.92 -12.54
N GLU A 288 6.54 11.26 -12.62
CA GLU A 288 6.21 11.99 -13.85
C GLU A 288 7.16 11.68 -15.00
N ARG A 289 8.47 11.59 -14.70
CA ARG A 289 9.49 11.21 -15.68
C ARG A 289 9.29 9.78 -16.16
N GLY A 290 9.02 8.85 -15.24
CA GLY A 290 8.70 7.45 -15.57
C GLY A 290 7.48 7.35 -16.48
N ASN A 291 6.40 8.06 -16.13
CA ASN A 291 5.17 8.13 -16.93
C ASN A 291 5.42 8.74 -18.32
N THR A 292 6.26 9.77 -18.44
CA THR A 292 6.61 10.37 -19.73
C THR A 292 7.39 9.41 -20.63
N LEU A 293 8.24 8.56 -20.05
CA LEU A 293 8.94 7.51 -20.80
C LEU A 293 7.99 6.39 -21.21
N LEU A 294 7.10 5.98 -20.30
CA LEU A 294 6.03 5.02 -20.56
C LEU A 294 5.13 5.48 -21.71
N GLU A 295 4.75 6.76 -21.75
CA GLU A 295 3.93 7.33 -22.82
C GLU A 295 4.56 7.13 -24.20
N LYS A 296 5.89 7.29 -24.33
CA LYS A 296 6.62 7.04 -25.59
C LYS A 296 6.66 5.56 -25.97
N VAL A 297 6.62 4.66 -24.99
CA VAL A 297 6.53 3.21 -25.22
C VAL A 297 5.11 2.87 -25.64
N ALA A 298 4.11 3.33 -24.89
CA ALA A 298 2.69 3.11 -25.16
C ALA A 298 2.29 3.57 -26.57
N LEU A 299 2.73 4.75 -27.02
CA LEU A 299 2.50 5.22 -28.40
C LEU A 299 3.04 4.26 -29.47
N ARG A 300 4.22 3.66 -29.24
CA ARG A 300 4.83 2.73 -30.20
C ARG A 300 4.22 1.34 -30.14
N VAL A 301 3.91 0.84 -28.94
CA VAL A 301 3.39 -0.51 -28.75
C VAL A 301 1.92 -0.59 -29.12
N SER A 302 1.10 0.38 -28.72
CA SER A 302 -0.33 0.40 -29.06
C SER A 302 -0.59 0.42 -30.56
N GLN A 303 0.19 1.19 -31.33
CA GLN A 303 0.11 1.21 -32.79
C GLN A 303 0.48 -0.13 -33.44
N LYS A 304 1.44 -0.87 -32.86
CA LYS A 304 1.86 -2.18 -33.38
C LYS A 304 0.90 -3.30 -32.98
N ALA A 305 0.43 -3.29 -31.74
CA ALA A 305 -0.42 -4.33 -31.16
C ALA A 305 -1.90 -4.14 -31.51
N GLY A 306 -2.32 -2.93 -31.89
CA GLY A 306 -3.72 -2.60 -32.17
C GLY A 306 -4.60 -2.50 -30.91
N ARG A 307 -3.99 -2.44 -29.72
CA ARG A 307 -4.67 -2.32 -28.42
C ARG A 307 -3.83 -1.48 -27.44
N PRO A 308 -4.46 -0.75 -26.49
CA PRO A 308 -3.73 -0.03 -25.45
C PRO A 308 -2.95 -0.98 -24.53
N LEU A 309 -1.84 -0.47 -23.98
CA LEU A 309 -1.20 -1.11 -22.82
C LEU A 309 -2.08 -0.96 -21.58
N VAL A 310 -1.94 -1.84 -20.59
CA VAL A 310 -2.69 -1.77 -19.34
C VAL A 310 -1.73 -1.61 -18.17
N LEU A 311 -1.90 -0.53 -17.39
CA LEU A 311 -1.16 -0.30 -16.15
C LEU A 311 -2.12 -0.36 -14.96
N ILE A 312 -1.90 -1.29 -14.04
CA ILE A 312 -2.75 -1.50 -12.89
C ILE A 312 -2.08 -0.94 -11.64
N ILE A 313 -2.76 -0.03 -10.94
CA ILE A 313 -2.34 0.54 -9.66
C ILE A 313 -3.31 0.07 -8.59
N ASN A 314 -2.90 -0.94 -7.85
CA ASN A 314 -3.73 -1.61 -6.87
C ASN A 314 -3.68 -0.88 -5.51
N LYS A 315 -4.79 -0.87 -4.78
CA LYS A 315 -4.96 -0.33 -3.43
C LYS A 315 -4.66 1.17 -3.31
N VAL A 316 -5.16 2.00 -4.23
CA VAL A 316 -4.90 3.46 -4.22
C VAL A 316 -5.36 4.18 -2.95
N HIS A 317 -6.30 3.59 -2.20
CA HIS A 317 -6.68 4.07 -0.87
C HIS A 317 -5.54 4.05 0.16
N HIS A 318 -4.43 3.33 -0.11
CA HIS A 318 -3.23 3.40 0.73
C HIS A 318 -2.45 4.70 0.58
N PHE A 319 -2.68 5.49 -0.48
CA PHE A 319 -2.22 6.88 -0.43
C PHE A 319 -2.89 7.57 0.75
N LYS A 320 -2.15 8.39 1.48
CA LYS A 320 -2.76 9.15 2.56
C LYS A 320 -3.72 10.18 1.95
N ASN A 321 -4.86 10.40 2.60
CA ASN A 321 -5.75 11.51 2.24
C ASN A 321 -5.19 12.85 2.75
N ASP A 322 -3.89 13.08 2.50
CA ASP A 322 -3.17 14.32 2.75
C ASP A 322 -2.84 15.01 1.42
N GLU A 323 -2.28 16.22 1.48
CA GLU A 323 -1.95 16.99 0.27
C GLU A 323 -1.02 16.23 -0.68
N SER A 324 -0.06 15.46 -0.14
CA SER A 324 0.92 14.72 -0.94
C SER A 324 0.31 13.51 -1.65
N GLY A 325 -0.50 12.71 -0.96
CA GLY A 325 -1.20 11.57 -1.51
C GLY A 325 -2.28 11.98 -2.51
N GLN A 326 -3.05 13.03 -2.20
CA GLN A 326 -4.01 13.63 -3.13
C GLN A 326 -3.32 14.16 -4.40
N ALA A 327 -2.18 14.84 -4.26
CA ALA A 327 -1.41 15.34 -5.40
C ALA A 327 -0.87 14.19 -6.29
N MET A 328 -0.38 13.10 -5.69
CA MET A 328 0.04 11.90 -6.43
C MET A 328 -1.13 11.27 -7.18
N LEU A 329 -2.27 11.08 -6.51
CA LEU A 329 -3.47 10.51 -7.13
C LEU A 329 -3.96 11.38 -8.29
N LEU A 330 -3.97 12.70 -8.11
CA LEU A 330 -4.32 13.66 -9.17
C LEU A 330 -3.37 13.57 -10.37
N GLN A 331 -2.05 13.48 -10.13
CA GLN A 331 -1.06 13.34 -11.20
C GLN A 331 -1.29 12.06 -12.02
N LEU A 332 -1.54 10.93 -11.34
CA LEU A 332 -1.87 9.67 -11.98
C LEU A 332 -3.18 9.77 -12.77
N GLN A 333 -4.20 10.42 -12.21
CA GLN A 333 -5.47 10.64 -12.89
C GLN A 333 -5.31 11.48 -14.17
N GLN A 334 -4.53 12.56 -14.13
CA GLN A 334 -4.29 13.42 -15.29
C GLN A 334 -3.64 12.64 -16.44
N LYS A 335 -2.71 11.73 -16.13
CA LYS A 335 -2.13 10.82 -17.12
C LYS A 335 -3.14 9.79 -17.62
N ALA A 336 -3.94 9.22 -16.72
CA ALA A 336 -4.99 8.27 -17.08
C ALA A 336 -5.98 8.89 -18.09
N GLU A 337 -6.45 10.12 -17.83
CA GLU A 337 -7.34 10.86 -18.73
C GLU A 337 -6.70 11.09 -20.11
N ALA A 338 -5.46 11.60 -20.14
CA ALA A 338 -4.77 11.87 -21.39
C ALA A 338 -4.53 10.59 -22.22
N TRP A 339 -4.11 9.50 -21.58
CA TRP A 339 -3.80 8.24 -22.26
C TRP A 339 -5.04 7.48 -22.69
N ALA A 340 -6.12 7.53 -21.90
CA ALA A 340 -7.42 7.00 -22.27
C ALA A 340 -7.98 7.73 -23.51
N ALA A 341 -7.96 9.07 -23.51
CA ALA A 341 -8.42 9.87 -24.65
C ALA A 341 -7.64 9.57 -25.95
N CYS A 342 -6.34 9.26 -25.84
CA CYS A 342 -5.50 8.89 -26.98
C CYS A 342 -5.62 7.40 -27.38
N GLY A 343 -6.21 6.56 -26.53
CA GLY A 343 -6.31 5.12 -26.75
C GLY A 343 -4.97 4.37 -26.70
N ILE A 344 -3.96 4.91 -26.01
CA ILE A 344 -2.60 4.35 -25.98
C ILE A 344 -2.33 3.49 -24.74
N LEU A 345 -2.94 3.84 -23.61
CA LEU A 345 -2.77 3.14 -22.33
C LEU A 345 -4.03 3.29 -21.49
N THR A 346 -4.48 2.18 -20.90
CA THR A 346 -5.60 2.10 -19.96
C THR A 346 -5.04 1.94 -18.55
N MET A 347 -5.29 2.91 -17.66
CA MET A 347 -4.99 2.74 -16.23
C MET A 347 -6.15 2.04 -15.52
N VAL A 348 -5.84 1.12 -14.61
CA VAL A 348 -6.82 0.47 -13.74
C VAL A 348 -6.45 0.73 -12.28
N PHE A 349 -7.28 1.47 -11.58
CA PHE A 349 -7.14 1.75 -10.16
C PHE A 349 -8.02 0.80 -9.35
N THR A 350 -7.56 0.35 -8.18
CA THR A 350 -8.41 -0.39 -7.24
C THR A 350 -8.45 0.30 -5.89
N SER A 351 -9.63 0.35 -5.29
CA SER A 351 -9.84 0.97 -3.98
C SER A 351 -10.75 0.12 -3.11
N ASP A 352 -10.38 -0.01 -1.84
CA ASP A 352 -11.23 -0.59 -0.80
C ASP A 352 -12.13 0.51 -0.23
N ASP A 353 -11.57 1.71 -0.05
CA ASP A 353 -12.24 2.87 0.52
C ASP A 353 -12.89 3.76 -0.56
N TYR A 354 -13.87 4.57 -0.16
CA TYR A 354 -14.62 5.48 -1.02
C TYR A 354 -13.88 6.78 -1.36
N TRP A 355 -12.97 7.25 -0.51
CA TRP A 355 -12.34 8.57 -0.66
C TRP A 355 -11.59 8.80 -1.99
N PRO A 356 -10.82 7.84 -2.56
CA PRO A 356 -10.10 8.07 -3.82
C PRO A 356 -11.07 8.27 -4.97
N TYR A 357 -12.16 7.49 -4.99
CA TYR A 357 -13.21 7.63 -5.98
C TYR A 357 -13.89 8.99 -5.87
N ASN A 358 -14.26 9.42 -4.66
CA ASN A 358 -14.90 10.72 -4.45
C ASN A 358 -14.01 11.89 -4.91
N PHE A 359 -12.71 11.80 -4.62
CA PHE A 359 -11.72 12.78 -5.07
C PHE A 359 -11.61 12.82 -6.60
N MET A 360 -11.41 11.66 -7.24
CA MET A 360 -11.20 11.57 -8.68
C MET A 360 -12.45 11.87 -9.50
N ARG A 361 -13.65 11.56 -8.99
CA ARG A 361 -14.92 11.77 -9.71
C ARG A 361 -15.11 13.21 -10.19
N LYS A 362 -14.51 14.19 -9.50
CA LYS A 362 -14.68 15.62 -9.80
C LYS A 362 -14.11 16.04 -11.16
N THR A 363 -13.06 15.36 -11.62
CA THR A 363 -12.35 15.64 -12.88
C THR A 363 -12.39 14.48 -13.86
N ALA A 364 -13.24 13.49 -13.60
CA ALA A 364 -13.35 12.25 -14.36
C ALA A 364 -14.22 12.42 -15.62
N SER A 365 -13.59 12.45 -16.80
CA SER A 365 -14.29 12.43 -18.10
C SER A 365 -14.27 11.04 -18.74
N HIS A 366 -13.15 10.32 -18.62
CA HIS A 366 -12.96 8.98 -19.18
C HIS A 366 -12.93 7.86 -18.12
N MET A 367 -13.32 8.16 -16.88
CA MET A 367 -13.35 7.17 -15.79
C MET A 367 -14.61 6.30 -15.85
N HIS A 368 -14.42 4.99 -15.84
CA HIS A 368 -15.49 4.02 -15.61
C HIS A 368 -15.31 3.35 -14.26
N THR A 369 -16.39 3.19 -13.49
CA THR A 369 -16.33 2.55 -12.18
C THR A 369 -17.01 1.20 -12.23
N VAL A 370 -16.34 0.17 -11.71
CA VAL A 370 -16.87 -1.18 -11.55
C VAL A 370 -16.94 -1.45 -10.05
N SER A 371 -18.16 -1.46 -9.50
CA SER A 371 -18.40 -1.84 -8.11
C SER A 371 -18.39 -3.36 -7.97
N ILE A 372 -17.61 -3.86 -7.03
CA ILE A 372 -17.45 -5.29 -6.73
C ILE A 372 -18.00 -5.53 -5.34
N PHE A 373 -19.14 -6.22 -5.28
CA PHE A 373 -19.84 -6.50 -4.04
C PHE A 373 -19.47 -7.88 -3.49
N ASP A 374 -20.10 -8.27 -2.39
CA ASP A 374 -20.04 -9.64 -1.88
C ASP A 374 -20.84 -10.59 -2.78
N LEU A 375 -20.54 -11.89 -2.69
CA LEU A 375 -21.28 -12.92 -3.42
C LEU A 375 -22.72 -12.99 -2.92
N ASP A 376 -23.65 -13.36 -3.81
CA ASP A 376 -25.00 -13.73 -3.37
C ASP A 376 -24.94 -15.05 -2.56
N ASN A 377 -25.97 -15.36 -1.78
CA ASN A 377 -25.93 -16.53 -0.90
C ASN A 377 -25.74 -17.85 -1.66
N ALA A 378 -26.32 -17.97 -2.86
CA ALA A 378 -26.17 -19.17 -3.69
C ALA A 378 -24.74 -19.30 -4.26
N GLU A 379 -24.14 -18.20 -4.70
CA GLU A 379 -22.73 -18.11 -5.11
C GLU A 379 -21.80 -18.36 -3.92
N ALA A 380 -22.10 -17.83 -2.74
CA ALA A 380 -21.33 -18.00 -1.52
C ALA A 380 -21.32 -19.45 -1.03
N GLN A 381 -22.47 -20.11 -1.02
CA GLN A 381 -22.57 -21.54 -0.70
C GLN A 381 -21.75 -22.38 -1.70
N ARG A 382 -21.93 -22.15 -3.00
CA ARG A 382 -21.14 -22.84 -4.04
C ARG A 382 -19.65 -22.58 -3.89
N ALA A 383 -19.25 -21.35 -3.59
CA ALA A 383 -17.86 -20.97 -3.37
C ALA A 383 -17.25 -21.69 -2.15
N ALA A 384 -17.97 -21.70 -1.03
CA ALA A 384 -17.54 -22.36 0.20
C ALA A 384 -17.38 -23.89 0.00
N THR A 385 -18.37 -24.54 -0.62
CA THR A 385 -18.30 -25.97 -0.93
C THR A 385 -17.16 -26.29 -1.88
N SER A 386 -17.04 -25.54 -2.98
CA SER A 386 -15.99 -25.76 -3.99
C SER A 386 -14.59 -25.59 -3.39
N LEU A 387 -14.40 -24.55 -2.59
CA LEU A 387 -13.15 -24.32 -1.87
C LEU A 387 -12.81 -25.48 -0.93
N ARG A 388 -13.80 -25.94 -0.15
CA ARG A 388 -13.59 -27.02 0.81
C ARG A 388 -13.16 -28.31 0.12
N THR A 389 -13.81 -28.66 -1.00
CA THR A 389 -13.42 -29.79 -1.84
C THR A 389 -12.03 -29.61 -2.43
N PHE A 390 -11.69 -28.41 -2.91
CA PHE A 390 -10.37 -28.11 -3.48
C PHE A 390 -9.22 -28.30 -2.46
N ILE A 391 -9.45 -27.97 -1.19
CA ILE A 391 -8.46 -28.17 -0.11
C ILE A 391 -8.32 -29.65 0.27
N GLY A 392 -9.22 -30.52 -0.18
CA GLY A 392 -9.25 -31.94 0.18
C GLY A 392 -10.01 -32.23 1.47
N HIS A 393 -10.80 -31.27 1.97
CA HIS A 393 -11.74 -31.51 3.06
C HIS A 393 -13.03 -32.15 2.52
N HIS A 394 -13.73 -32.88 3.39
CA HIS A 394 -14.99 -33.50 3.02
C HIS A 394 -16.08 -32.42 2.81
N PRO A 395 -16.90 -32.55 1.76
CA PRO A 395 -18.05 -31.67 1.55
C PRO A 395 -18.98 -31.79 2.77
N ILE A 396 -19.45 -30.65 3.27
CA ILE A 396 -20.43 -30.63 4.38
C ILE A 396 -21.84 -30.66 3.81
N GLY A 397 -22.81 -31.09 4.62
CA GLY A 397 -24.23 -30.94 4.31
C GLY A 397 -24.64 -29.51 3.98
N SER A 398 -25.71 -29.39 3.20
CA SER A 398 -26.27 -28.11 2.74
C SER A 398 -26.64 -27.19 3.91
N GLU A 399 -27.23 -27.75 4.96
CA GLU A 399 -27.67 -27.02 6.16
C GLU A 399 -26.53 -26.29 6.87
N THR A 400 -25.39 -26.95 7.10
CA THR A 400 -24.23 -26.30 7.74
C THR A 400 -23.61 -25.23 6.85
N THR A 401 -23.65 -25.42 5.53
CA THR A 401 -23.12 -24.43 4.58
C THR A 401 -24.01 -23.19 4.58
N GLU A 402 -25.32 -23.39 4.64
CA GLU A 402 -26.32 -22.32 4.76
C GLU A 402 -26.16 -21.55 6.08
N GLU A 403 -26.01 -22.23 7.22
CA GLU A 403 -25.75 -21.58 8.52
C GLU A 403 -24.48 -20.72 8.47
N VAL A 404 -23.38 -21.26 7.93
CA VAL A 404 -22.09 -20.55 7.85
C VAL A 404 -22.19 -19.32 6.93
N VAL A 405 -22.86 -19.44 5.79
CA VAL A 405 -23.07 -18.33 4.86
C VAL A 405 -24.00 -17.28 5.47
N GLY A 406 -25.05 -17.68 6.20
CA GLY A 406 -25.93 -16.75 6.92
C GLY A 406 -25.19 -15.93 7.98
N LEU A 407 -24.20 -16.52 8.66
CA LEU A 407 -23.35 -15.83 9.63
C LEU A 407 -22.28 -14.95 8.97
N THR A 408 -21.55 -15.47 7.98
CA THR A 408 -20.38 -14.79 7.41
C THR A 408 -20.70 -13.85 6.24
N GLY A 409 -21.82 -14.07 5.56
CA GLY A 409 -22.18 -13.43 4.31
C GLY A 409 -21.36 -13.93 3.11
N GLY A 410 -21.45 -13.17 2.02
CA GLY A 410 -20.81 -13.49 0.74
C GLY A 410 -19.36 -13.01 0.58
N ARG A 411 -18.73 -12.45 1.62
CA ARG A 411 -17.37 -11.89 1.54
C ARG A 411 -16.34 -13.00 1.32
N LEU A 412 -15.63 -12.94 0.20
CA LEU A 412 -14.68 -13.98 -0.21
C LEU A 412 -13.56 -14.25 0.82
N SER A 413 -13.02 -13.21 1.46
CA SER A 413 -11.99 -13.37 2.49
C SER A 413 -12.48 -14.17 3.70
N TYR A 414 -13.71 -13.93 4.17
CA TYR A 414 -14.31 -14.66 5.27
C TYR A 414 -14.65 -16.09 4.86
N LEU A 415 -15.30 -16.28 3.71
CA LEU A 415 -15.60 -17.60 3.14
C LEU A 415 -14.33 -18.44 2.98
N SER A 416 -13.23 -17.82 2.54
CA SER A 416 -11.93 -18.49 2.42
C SER A 416 -11.41 -18.97 3.77
N LYS A 417 -11.59 -18.18 4.82
CA LYS A 417 -11.09 -18.49 6.17
C LYS A 417 -11.91 -19.60 6.82
N VAL A 418 -13.24 -19.52 6.77
CA VAL A 418 -14.11 -20.56 7.35
C VAL A 418 -14.01 -21.89 6.61
N SER A 419 -13.92 -21.88 5.27
CA SER A 419 -13.90 -23.13 4.48
C SER A 419 -12.62 -23.95 4.70
N ARG A 420 -11.52 -23.31 5.12
CA ARG A 420 -10.25 -23.95 5.52
C ARG A 420 -10.30 -24.55 6.93
N SER A 421 -11.23 -24.12 7.77
CA SER A 421 -11.38 -24.65 9.12
C SER A 421 -11.99 -26.04 9.10
N ARG A 422 -11.59 -26.89 10.05
CA ARG A 422 -12.24 -28.19 10.28
C ARG A 422 -13.69 -27.99 10.71
N ASP A 423 -13.90 -27.10 11.68
CA ASP A 423 -15.21 -26.66 12.13
C ASP A 423 -15.54 -25.29 11.51
N MET A 424 -16.43 -25.28 10.52
CA MET A 424 -16.83 -24.06 9.81
C MET A 424 -17.72 -23.16 10.67
N VAL A 425 -18.67 -23.74 11.41
CA VAL A 425 -19.62 -22.99 12.25
C VAL A 425 -18.89 -22.36 13.42
N GLY A 426 -18.05 -23.12 14.12
CA GLY A 426 -17.21 -22.59 15.19
C GLY A 426 -16.27 -21.50 14.69
N SER A 427 -15.69 -21.66 13.49
CA SER A 427 -14.87 -20.61 12.88
C SER A 427 -15.68 -19.36 12.50
N ALA A 428 -16.90 -19.50 12.01
CA ALA A 428 -17.77 -18.37 11.68
C ALA A 428 -18.14 -17.57 12.94
N LYS A 429 -18.55 -18.25 14.01
CA LYS A 429 -18.82 -17.63 15.33
C LYS A 429 -17.59 -16.95 15.92
N HIS A 430 -16.41 -17.57 15.75
CA HIS A 430 -15.16 -16.96 16.18
C HIS A 430 -14.85 -15.67 15.41
N LEU A 431 -15.08 -15.63 14.10
CA LEU A 431 -14.91 -14.41 13.30
C LEU A 431 -15.88 -13.31 13.71
N MET A 432 -17.16 -13.67 13.93
CA MET A 432 -18.15 -12.73 14.45
C MET A 432 -17.71 -12.13 15.79
N ASN A 433 -17.19 -12.95 16.72
CA ASN A 433 -16.68 -12.43 17.99
C ASN A 433 -15.45 -11.53 17.80
N ILE A 434 -14.55 -11.84 16.85
CA ILE A 434 -13.42 -10.94 16.53
C ILE A 434 -13.94 -9.57 16.06
N GLU A 435 -14.92 -9.55 15.14
CA GLU A 435 -15.52 -8.30 14.65
C GLU A 435 -16.24 -7.56 15.78
N LYS A 436 -16.94 -8.27 16.68
CA LYS A 436 -17.55 -7.68 17.88
C LYS A 436 -16.51 -7.00 18.78
N GLN A 437 -15.42 -7.68 19.10
CA GLN A 437 -14.34 -7.10 19.91
C GLN A 437 -13.64 -5.93 19.18
N TRP A 438 -13.50 -6.01 17.86
CA TRP A 438 -12.97 -4.93 17.05
C TRP A 438 -13.87 -3.68 17.13
N LEU A 439 -15.18 -3.81 16.92
CA LEU A 439 -16.14 -2.72 17.08
C LEU A 439 -16.04 -2.08 18.48
N MET A 440 -16.07 -2.90 19.53
CA MET A 440 -15.94 -2.38 20.91
C MET A 440 -14.62 -1.66 21.16
N SER A 441 -13.54 -2.04 20.47
CA SER A 441 -12.25 -1.34 20.59
C SER A 441 -12.21 0.01 19.86
N GLN A 442 -12.98 0.19 18.79
CA GLN A 442 -12.97 1.39 17.95
C GLN A 442 -14.07 2.39 18.29
N ILE A 443 -15.22 1.91 18.78
CA ILE A 443 -16.42 2.71 19.06
C ILE A 443 -17.02 2.37 20.44
N GLY A 444 -16.21 2.00 21.43
CA GLY A 444 -16.69 1.70 22.78
C GLY A 444 -17.38 2.91 23.45
N LEU A 445 -18.48 2.64 24.17
CA LEU A 445 -19.21 3.64 24.95
C LEU A 445 -18.71 3.69 26.40
N ILE A 446 -18.55 4.90 26.94
CA ILE A 446 -18.08 5.17 28.31
C ILE A 446 -19.08 6.13 28.97
N ALA A 447 -19.91 5.60 29.89
CA ALA A 447 -21.01 6.34 30.53
C ALA A 447 -20.56 7.62 31.27
N ASP A 448 -19.49 7.50 32.05
CA ASP A 448 -18.96 8.61 32.87
C ASP A 448 -17.67 9.12 32.23
N CYS A 449 -17.81 9.74 31.05
CA CYS A 449 -16.68 10.32 30.34
C CYS A 449 -16.33 11.71 30.88
N ASP A 450 -15.03 11.98 30.98
CA ASP A 450 -14.47 13.30 31.24
C ASP A 450 -14.34 14.12 29.95
N ASP A 451 -14.05 15.41 30.10
CA ASP A 451 -13.89 16.35 28.99
C ASP A 451 -12.80 15.94 27.98
N ASP A 452 -11.67 15.43 28.47
CA ASP A 452 -10.56 14.96 27.62
C ASP A 452 -10.95 13.77 26.71
N VAL A 453 -12.02 13.04 27.05
CA VAL A 453 -12.52 11.85 26.34
C VAL A 453 -13.78 12.17 25.52
N MET A 454 -14.26 13.42 25.58
CA MET A 454 -15.51 13.85 24.96
C MET A 454 -15.53 13.63 23.44
N ASP A 455 -14.45 13.94 22.73
CA ASP A 455 -14.38 13.79 21.27
C ASP A 455 -14.40 12.31 20.84
N GLU A 456 -13.79 11.42 21.62
CA GLU A 456 -13.87 9.96 21.43
C GLU A 456 -15.31 9.47 21.63
N GLN A 457 -16.01 9.97 22.66
CA GLN A 457 -17.39 9.57 22.90
C GLN A 457 -18.39 10.17 21.91
N LYS A 458 -18.11 11.35 21.32
CA LYS A 458 -18.86 11.86 20.16
C LYS A 458 -18.72 10.91 18.97
N TRP A 459 -17.50 10.45 18.70
CA TRP A 459 -17.22 9.47 17.67
C TRP A 459 -17.98 8.16 17.91
N SER A 460 -17.86 7.57 19.11
CA SER A 460 -18.53 6.32 19.46
C SER A 460 -20.06 6.42 19.42
N SER A 461 -20.64 7.43 20.09
CA SER A 461 -22.11 7.61 20.17
C SER A 461 -22.75 7.86 18.79
N CYS A 462 -22.15 8.71 17.96
CA CYS A 462 -22.66 8.96 16.60
C CYS A 462 -22.57 7.70 15.73
N SER A 463 -21.50 6.92 15.87
CA SER A 463 -21.32 5.67 15.14
C SER A 463 -22.36 4.62 15.54
N TRP A 464 -22.65 4.50 16.84
CA TRP A 464 -23.71 3.61 17.34
C TRP A 464 -25.11 4.01 16.91
N LEU A 465 -25.42 5.31 16.78
CA LEU A 465 -26.69 5.76 16.22
C LEU A 465 -26.91 5.23 14.79
N LEU A 466 -25.85 5.24 13.97
CA LEU A 466 -25.89 4.70 12.62
C LEU A 466 -26.04 3.17 12.61
N LEU A 467 -25.22 2.47 13.41
CA LEU A 467 -25.29 1.00 13.52
C LEU A 467 -26.65 0.52 14.04
N ARG A 468 -27.21 1.21 15.03
CA ARG A 468 -28.56 0.93 15.56
C ARG A 468 -29.64 1.08 14.49
N GLU A 469 -29.54 2.10 13.63
CA GLU A 469 -30.47 2.27 12.51
C GLU A 469 -30.31 1.15 11.46
N PHE A 470 -29.09 0.65 11.20
CA PHE A 470 -28.90 -0.53 10.34
C PHE A 470 -29.54 -1.78 10.94
N VAL A 471 -29.36 -2.03 12.24
CA VAL A 471 -29.97 -3.16 12.95
C VAL A 471 -31.49 -3.05 12.94
N ARG A 472 -32.05 -1.86 13.17
CA ARG A 472 -33.49 -1.60 13.07
C ARG A 472 -34.00 -1.87 11.66
N SER A 473 -33.34 -1.31 10.64
CA SER A 473 -33.71 -1.52 9.24
C SER A 473 -33.64 -3.00 8.84
N TRP A 474 -32.69 -3.76 9.40
CA TRP A 474 -32.61 -5.19 9.18
C TRP A 474 -33.79 -5.95 9.79
N LYS A 475 -34.17 -5.64 11.04
CA LYS A 475 -35.35 -6.24 11.69
C LYS A 475 -36.63 -5.95 10.92
N ASP A 476 -36.79 -4.71 10.44
CA ASP A 476 -37.95 -4.34 9.62
C ASP A 476 -38.00 -5.17 8.33
N GLN A 477 -36.85 -5.41 7.68
CA GLN A 477 -36.76 -6.25 6.50
C GLN A 477 -37.02 -7.74 6.78
N GLU A 478 -36.53 -8.28 7.92
CA GLU A 478 -36.85 -9.64 8.38
C GLU A 478 -38.37 -9.80 8.61
N GLU A 479 -39.00 -8.82 9.24
CA GLU A 479 -40.44 -8.81 9.52
C GLU A 479 -41.28 -8.71 8.25
N GLU A 480 -40.92 -7.81 7.33
CA GLU A 480 -41.58 -7.67 6.03
C GLU A 480 -41.50 -8.96 5.22
N ARG A 481 -40.34 -9.63 5.21
CA ARG A 481 -40.21 -10.93 4.55
C ARG A 481 -41.01 -12.02 5.23
N ARG A 482 -41.02 -12.07 6.58
CA ARG A 482 -41.82 -13.06 7.30
C ARG A 482 -43.30 -12.91 6.95
N LYS A 483 -43.83 -11.69 6.95
CA LYS A 483 -45.21 -11.39 6.51
C LYS A 483 -45.45 -11.76 5.05
N ALA A 484 -44.50 -11.46 4.16
CA ALA A 484 -44.64 -11.79 2.75
C ALA A 484 -44.54 -13.30 2.46
N PHE A 485 -43.81 -14.05 3.27
CA PHE A 485 -43.81 -15.52 3.26
C PHE A 485 -45.14 -16.08 3.79
N GLU A 486 -45.65 -15.55 4.91
CA GLU A 486 -46.97 -15.90 5.45
C GLU A 486 -48.11 -15.58 4.46
N ASP A 487 -47.99 -14.49 3.70
CA ASP A 487 -48.91 -14.09 2.63
C ASP A 487 -48.76 -14.95 1.35
N GLY A 488 -47.80 -15.88 1.29
CA GLY A 488 -47.53 -16.72 0.11
C GLY A 488 -46.96 -15.98 -1.10
N LYS A 489 -46.37 -14.79 -0.90
CA LYS A 489 -45.73 -13.98 -1.96
C LYS A 489 -44.25 -14.32 -2.16
N LEU A 490 -43.64 -15.02 -1.21
CA LEU A 490 -42.24 -15.43 -1.22
C LEU A 490 -42.17 -16.95 -1.07
N GLU A 491 -41.37 -17.58 -1.93
CA GLU A 491 -41.08 -19.01 -1.85
C GLU A 491 -40.03 -19.30 -0.77
N ALA A 492 -39.98 -20.54 -0.27
CA ALA A 492 -39.06 -20.93 0.81
C ALA A 492 -37.58 -20.75 0.45
N GLU A 493 -37.25 -20.80 -0.84
CA GLU A 493 -35.88 -20.64 -1.38
C GLU A 493 -35.37 -19.20 -1.31
N ASP A 494 -36.25 -18.20 -1.21
CA ASP A 494 -35.90 -16.79 -1.13
C ASP A 494 -35.73 -16.29 0.31
N ILE A 495 -36.01 -17.12 1.32
CA ILE A 495 -35.94 -16.74 2.74
C ILE A 495 -34.50 -16.36 3.17
N PRO A 496 -33.43 -17.08 2.78
CA PRO A 496 -32.09 -16.78 3.29
C PRO A 496 -31.46 -15.51 2.69
N SER A 497 -31.97 -14.99 1.57
CA SER A 497 -31.28 -14.00 0.71
C SER A 497 -31.50 -12.53 1.11
N LEU A 498 -31.47 -12.19 2.41
CA LEU A 498 -31.67 -10.80 2.84
C LEU A 498 -30.43 -9.94 2.51
N PRO A 499 -30.54 -8.93 1.62
CA PRO A 499 -29.41 -8.06 1.31
C PRO A 499 -29.10 -7.16 2.51
N LEU A 500 -27.83 -6.79 2.67
CA LEU A 500 -27.41 -5.84 3.71
C LEU A 500 -28.27 -4.56 3.67
N PRO A 501 -28.65 -4.02 4.85
CA PRO A 501 -29.44 -2.81 4.93
C PRO A 501 -28.63 -1.65 4.36
N LYS A 502 -29.32 -0.74 3.67
CA LYS A 502 -28.70 0.42 3.04
C LYS A 502 -29.41 1.70 3.44
N ILE A 503 -28.61 2.71 3.75
CA ILE A 503 -29.10 4.04 4.12
C ILE A 503 -28.43 5.04 3.18
N PRO A 504 -29.19 5.90 2.48
CA PRO A 504 -28.60 6.94 1.65
C PRO A 504 -27.72 7.87 2.48
N TYR A 505 -26.57 8.28 1.94
CA TYR A 505 -25.59 9.13 2.62
C TYR A 505 -26.22 10.37 3.25
N GLY A 506 -27.16 11.03 2.57
CA GLY A 506 -27.89 12.18 3.09
C GLY A 506 -28.68 11.90 4.37
N LYS A 507 -29.27 10.70 4.49
CA LYS A 507 -29.99 10.26 5.71
C LYS A 507 -28.99 9.90 6.82
N CYS A 508 -27.84 9.29 6.49
CA CYS A 508 -26.76 9.08 7.47
C CYS A 508 -26.31 10.40 8.11
N ARG A 509 -26.23 11.49 7.32
CA ARG A 509 -25.91 12.82 7.86
C ARG A 509 -26.92 13.31 8.90
N GLN A 510 -28.20 13.00 8.72
CA GLN A 510 -29.26 13.39 9.65
C GLN A 510 -29.22 12.56 10.93
N ILE A 511 -28.93 11.26 10.81
CA ILE A 511 -28.86 10.34 11.94
C ILE A 511 -27.64 10.64 12.82
N MET A 512 -26.46 10.76 12.20
CA MET A 512 -25.21 10.95 12.93
C MET A 512 -24.98 12.39 13.35
N THR A 513 -25.53 13.37 12.62
CA THR A 513 -25.25 14.83 12.73
C THR A 513 -23.78 15.23 12.47
N ARG A 514 -22.82 14.32 12.62
CA ARG A 514 -21.39 14.43 12.30
C ARG A 514 -21.02 13.60 11.08
N THR A 515 -20.80 14.29 9.96
CA THR A 515 -20.67 13.67 8.63
C THR A 515 -19.22 13.42 8.25
N ASP A 516 -18.31 14.15 8.90
CA ASP A 516 -16.87 13.97 8.87
C ASP A 516 -16.46 12.55 9.28
N PHE A 517 -17.21 11.92 10.19
CA PHE A 517 -16.91 10.57 10.66
C PHE A 517 -17.15 9.46 9.63
N LEU A 518 -17.98 9.70 8.60
CA LEU A 518 -18.32 8.64 7.62
C LEU A 518 -17.09 8.16 6.84
N GLU A 519 -16.16 9.04 6.52
CA GLU A 519 -14.94 8.63 5.80
C GLU A 519 -14.04 7.74 6.67
N ASP A 520 -13.89 8.09 7.95
CA ASP A 520 -13.06 7.34 8.88
C ASP A 520 -13.71 5.98 9.22
N LEU A 521 -15.04 5.91 9.30
CA LEU A 521 -15.77 4.65 9.51
C LEU A 521 -15.63 3.70 8.31
N ASP A 522 -15.61 4.24 7.09
CA ASP A 522 -15.35 3.48 5.86
C ASP A 522 -13.92 2.94 5.87
N ARG A 523 -12.93 3.79 6.20
CA ARG A 523 -11.51 3.39 6.31
C ARG A 523 -11.25 2.31 7.36
N LEU A 524 -12.02 2.31 8.45
CA LEU A 524 -11.97 1.28 9.51
C LEU A 524 -12.69 -0.02 9.12
N ASN A 525 -13.33 -0.08 7.94
CA ASN A 525 -14.16 -1.20 7.48
C ASN A 525 -15.34 -1.49 8.43
N ILE A 526 -15.92 -0.45 9.04
CA ILE A 526 -17.15 -0.57 9.84
C ILE A 526 -18.36 -0.40 8.92
N ILE A 527 -18.27 0.56 8.00
CA ILE A 527 -19.25 0.79 6.95
C ILE A 527 -18.59 0.67 5.58
N SER A 528 -19.40 0.57 4.54
CA SER A 528 -18.97 0.69 3.15
C SER A 528 -19.85 1.69 2.41
N ILE A 529 -19.26 2.52 1.56
CA ILE A 529 -19.97 3.50 0.73
C ILE A 529 -19.85 3.13 -0.75
N ASP A 530 -21.00 2.96 -1.40
CA ASP A 530 -21.07 2.66 -2.84
C ASP A 530 -21.03 3.93 -3.71
N THR A 531 -20.81 3.75 -5.01
CA THR A 531 -20.86 4.76 -6.07
C THR A 531 -22.15 5.58 -6.09
N HIS A 532 -23.28 4.98 -5.68
CA HIS A 532 -24.59 5.61 -5.56
C HIS A 532 -24.78 6.41 -4.26
N LEU A 533 -23.75 6.51 -3.41
CA LEU A 533 -23.83 7.09 -2.07
C LEU A 533 -24.81 6.34 -1.16
N ASP A 534 -24.98 5.04 -1.38
CA ASP A 534 -25.65 4.14 -0.45
C ASP A 534 -24.61 3.66 0.58
N VAL A 535 -24.88 3.89 1.86
CA VAL A 535 -24.04 3.46 2.99
C VAL A 535 -24.61 2.16 3.55
N ARG A 536 -23.75 1.18 3.79
CA ARG A 536 -24.10 -0.13 4.35
C ARG A 536 -23.13 -0.50 5.47
N PRO A 537 -23.47 -1.42 6.38
CA PRO A 537 -22.44 -2.11 7.16
C PRO A 537 -21.39 -2.69 6.21
N ASP A 538 -20.12 -2.73 6.60
CA ASP A 538 -19.08 -3.29 5.72
C ASP A 538 -19.41 -4.74 5.34
N SER A 539 -19.81 -5.56 6.32
CA SER A 539 -20.10 -6.98 6.12
C SER A 539 -21.24 -7.50 6.97
N MET A 540 -21.73 -8.71 6.66
CA MET A 540 -22.72 -9.42 7.48
C MET A 540 -22.22 -9.67 8.91
N LEU A 541 -20.93 -9.95 9.09
CA LEU A 541 -20.35 -10.13 10.42
C LEU A 541 -20.43 -8.85 11.26
N VAL A 542 -20.16 -7.69 10.66
CA VAL A 542 -20.29 -6.39 11.33
C VAL A 542 -21.74 -6.13 11.71
N LEU A 543 -22.70 -6.43 10.83
CA LEU A 543 -24.13 -6.28 11.13
C LEU A 543 -24.56 -7.19 12.29
N HIS A 544 -24.18 -8.47 12.28
CA HIS A 544 -24.50 -9.41 13.36
C HIS A 544 -23.84 -9.02 14.68
N ALA A 545 -22.58 -8.58 14.65
CA ALA A 545 -21.88 -8.08 15.82
C ALA A 545 -22.55 -6.82 16.41
N ALA A 546 -22.95 -5.88 15.54
CA ALA A 546 -23.68 -4.69 15.96
C ALA A 546 -25.06 -5.04 16.52
N ARG A 547 -25.76 -6.04 15.93
CA ARG A 547 -27.04 -6.55 16.44
C ARG A 547 -26.87 -7.12 17.85
N GLU A 548 -25.87 -7.96 18.08
CA GLU A 548 -25.62 -8.56 19.39
C GLU A 548 -25.42 -7.48 20.46
N ILE A 549 -24.66 -6.43 20.16
CA ILE A 549 -24.43 -5.31 21.09
C ILE A 549 -25.68 -4.45 21.28
N CYS A 550 -26.39 -4.10 20.20
CA CYS A 550 -27.61 -3.26 20.31
C CYS A 550 -28.76 -3.98 21.03
N GLU A 551 -28.74 -5.30 21.08
CA GLU A 551 -29.73 -6.12 21.78
C GLU A 551 -29.34 -6.45 23.23
N GLU A 552 -28.15 -6.04 23.69
CA GLU A 552 -27.75 -6.18 25.09
C GLU A 552 -28.65 -5.34 26.01
N GLU A 553 -28.97 -5.90 27.19
CA GLU A 553 -29.82 -5.24 28.17
C GLU A 553 -29.14 -3.94 28.67
N GLY A 554 -29.86 -2.82 28.60
CA GLY A 554 -29.36 -1.50 29.01
C GLY A 554 -28.53 -0.77 27.95
N PHE A 555 -28.36 -1.30 26.73
CA PHE A 555 -27.58 -0.62 25.69
C PHE A 555 -28.16 0.74 25.29
N ASP A 556 -29.48 0.84 25.08
CA ASP A 556 -30.11 2.12 24.71
C ASP A 556 -29.99 3.16 25.85
N GLU A 557 -30.15 2.73 27.10
CA GLU A 557 -29.96 3.58 28.28
C GLU A 557 -28.50 4.07 28.39
N LEU A 558 -27.54 3.19 28.14
CA LEU A 558 -26.12 3.52 28.10
C LEU A 558 -25.82 4.55 27.00
N LEU A 559 -26.34 4.33 25.79
CA LEU A 559 -26.12 5.22 24.65
C LEU A 559 -26.72 6.61 24.90
N ASP A 560 -27.94 6.68 25.43
CA ASP A 560 -28.59 7.95 25.74
C ASP A 560 -27.89 8.66 26.91
N SER A 561 -27.45 7.93 27.95
CA SER A 561 -26.66 8.48 29.05
C SER A 561 -25.34 9.10 28.59
N VAL A 562 -24.60 8.44 27.69
CA VAL A 562 -23.36 9.00 27.11
C VAL A 562 -23.64 10.28 26.34
N ARG A 563 -24.74 10.33 25.58
CA ARG A 563 -25.11 11.51 24.79
C ARG A 563 -25.52 12.68 25.68
N GLU A 564 -26.32 12.43 26.72
CA GLU A 564 -26.66 13.44 27.73
C GLU A 564 -25.40 13.99 28.40
N ARG A 565 -24.46 13.11 28.75
CA ARG A 565 -23.18 13.52 29.34
C ARG A 565 -22.34 14.40 28.41
N ILE A 566 -22.26 14.07 27.13
CA ILE A 566 -21.57 14.91 26.12
C ILE A 566 -22.25 16.29 26.04
N ASP A 567 -23.58 16.34 25.99
CA ASP A 567 -24.34 17.58 25.92
C ASP A 567 -24.12 18.46 27.17
N GLU A 568 -24.03 17.85 28.36
CA GLU A 568 -23.68 18.54 29.61
C GLU A 568 -22.29 19.18 29.54
N ILE A 569 -21.27 18.42 29.13
CA ILE A 569 -19.89 18.93 29.03
C ILE A 569 -19.79 20.05 28.00
N GLU A 570 -20.42 19.89 26.82
CA GLU A 570 -20.49 20.95 25.83
C GLU A 570 -21.21 22.20 26.36
N SER A 571 -22.24 22.03 27.19
CA SER A 571 -22.94 23.15 27.81
C SER A 571 -22.03 23.92 28.78
N LEU A 572 -21.19 23.23 29.55
CA LEU A 572 -20.20 23.83 30.45
C LEU A 572 -19.14 24.60 29.65
N HIS A 573 -18.68 24.06 28.51
CA HIS A 573 -17.73 24.75 27.64
C HIS A 573 -18.30 26.01 26.98
N ARG A 574 -19.61 26.07 26.79
CA ARG A 574 -20.30 27.28 26.31
C ARG A 574 -20.47 28.33 27.41
N THR A 575 -20.33 27.96 28.68
CA THR A 575 -20.33 28.91 29.80
C THR A 575 -18.93 29.45 30.05
N SER A 576 -18.75 30.76 29.93
CA SER A 576 -17.46 31.42 30.19
C SER A 576 -17.16 31.44 31.69
N GLU A 577 -16.06 30.80 32.12
CA GLU A 577 -15.56 30.94 33.49
C GLU A 577 -14.90 32.31 33.70
N LEU A 578 -15.25 32.98 34.79
CA LEU A 578 -14.60 34.22 35.24
C LEU A 578 -13.66 33.91 36.40
N THR A 579 -12.37 33.74 36.12
CA THR A 579 -11.35 33.57 37.14
C THR A 579 -10.83 34.94 37.61
N PHE A 580 -11.03 35.26 38.88
CA PHE A 580 -10.49 36.47 39.50
C PHE A 580 -9.11 36.18 40.11
N LYS A 581 -8.05 36.83 39.60
CA LYS A 581 -6.74 36.83 40.26
C LYS A 581 -6.69 37.95 41.31
N ASP A 582 -5.94 37.73 42.39
CA ASP A 582 -5.67 38.69 43.49
C ASP A 582 -6.78 38.97 44.53
N LEU A 583 -7.64 38.01 44.84
CA LEU A 583 -8.58 38.15 45.97
C LEU A 583 -7.93 37.82 47.31
N ARG A 584 -7.92 38.79 48.23
CA ARG A 584 -7.50 38.60 49.63
C ARG A 584 -8.70 38.29 50.52
N LYS A 585 -8.43 37.65 51.66
CA LYS A 585 -9.46 37.30 52.65
C LYS A 585 -10.09 38.59 53.22
N GLY A 586 -11.30 38.91 52.76
CA GLY A 586 -12.05 40.12 53.13
C GLY A 586 -12.51 40.99 51.96
N ASP A 587 -12.03 40.69 50.74
CA ASP A 587 -12.41 41.44 49.55
C ASP A 587 -13.87 41.18 49.16
N LYS A 588 -14.57 42.24 48.74
CA LYS A 588 -15.97 42.18 48.32
C LYS A 588 -16.05 42.40 46.82
N LEU A 589 -16.47 41.36 46.11
CA LEU A 589 -16.79 41.44 44.69
C LEU A 589 -18.25 41.87 44.51
N ARG A 590 -18.49 42.79 43.57
CA ARG A 590 -19.83 43.12 43.09
C ARG A 590 -19.91 42.81 41.61
N LEU A 591 -20.60 41.74 41.27
CA LEU A 591 -20.87 41.34 39.89
C LEU A 591 -22.21 41.94 39.46
N SER A 592 -22.23 42.58 38.30
CA SER A 592 -23.46 43.07 37.67
C SER A 592 -23.48 42.52 36.25
N VAL A 593 -24.47 41.68 35.95
CA VAL A 593 -24.67 41.13 34.59
C VAL A 593 -25.75 41.96 33.94
N ASP A 594 -25.38 42.80 32.98
CA ASP A 594 -26.35 43.51 32.14
C ASP A 594 -26.71 42.60 30.96
N LYS A 595 -27.82 41.87 31.11
CA LYS A 595 -28.45 41.20 29.97
C LYS A 595 -29.22 42.27 29.22
N GLY A 596 -28.55 42.95 28.28
CA GLY A 596 -29.18 43.94 27.41
C GLY A 596 -30.54 43.43 26.92
N LYS A 597 -31.57 44.28 26.98
CA LYS A 597 -32.95 43.90 26.63
C LYS A 597 -32.97 43.24 25.25
N THR A 598 -33.38 41.97 25.24
CA THR A 598 -33.86 41.11 24.14
C THR A 598 -33.72 41.65 22.72
#